data_AF-A0A494TDA3-F1
#
_entry.id   AF-A0A494TDA3-F1
#
_cell.length_a   1.000
_cell.length_b   1.000
_cell.length_c   1.000
_cell.angle_alpha   90.00
_cell.angle_beta   90.00
_cell.angle_gamma   90.00
#
_symmetry.space_group_name_H-M   'P 1'
#
loop_
_entity.id
_entity.type
_entity.pdbx_description
1 polymer ?
#
loop_
_entity_poly.entity_id
_entity_poly.type
_entity_poly.pdbx_seq_one_letter_code
_entity_poly.pdbx_strand_id
1 'polypeptide(L)'
;MADDRNTENDSLAARIAAVKAESVRPSTADSKAEGRGWAIGAEFVVTILVTTFIGYLIDGYFQTRPWVMIIFLLLGFAAGTRRAMQTSKQFDADPKD
;
A
#
# COMPACT_ATOMS: atom_id res chain seq x y z
N MET A 1 -37.52 29.33 29.92
CA MET A 1 -36.10 28.94 30.04
C MET A 1 -35.83 27.44 29.86
N ALA A 2 -36.84 26.58 29.68
CA ALA A 2 -36.61 25.14 29.44
C ALA A 2 -36.39 24.78 27.95
N ASP A 3 -36.86 25.63 27.03
CA ASP A 3 -36.94 25.37 25.59
C ASP A 3 -35.57 25.44 24.87
N ASP A 4 -34.73 26.39 25.30
CA ASP A 4 -33.40 26.65 24.72
C ASP A 4 -32.44 25.45 24.88
N ARG A 5 -32.50 24.81 26.05
CA ARG A 5 -31.67 23.63 26.37
C ARG A 5 -32.03 22.41 25.51
N ASN A 6 -33.29 22.28 25.10
CA ASN A 6 -33.70 21.13 24.30
C ASN A 6 -33.15 21.24 22.87
N THR A 7 -33.22 22.45 22.31
CA THR A 7 -32.70 22.78 20.98
C THR A 7 -31.18 22.54 20.88
N GLU A 8 -30.43 22.92 21.92
CA GLU A 8 -28.98 22.67 21.97
C GLU A 8 -28.66 21.18 22.00
N ASN A 9 -29.34 20.40 22.84
CA ASN A 9 -29.14 18.94 22.93
C ASN A 9 -29.51 18.23 21.62
N ASP A 10 -30.58 18.66 20.95
CA ASP A 10 -30.98 18.13 19.64
C ASP A 10 -29.91 18.41 18.57
N SER A 11 -29.32 19.61 18.60
CA SER A 11 -28.23 19.97 17.68
C SER A 11 -26.95 19.16 17.95
N LEU A 12 -26.64 18.86 19.22
CA LEU A 12 -25.51 18.03 19.61
C LEU A 12 -25.73 16.57 19.21
N ALA A 13 -26.94 16.05 19.43
CA ALA A 13 -27.34 14.71 19.00
C ALA A 13 -27.25 14.56 17.48
N ALA A 14 -27.70 15.57 16.71
CA ALA A 14 -27.57 15.59 15.26
C ALA A 14 -26.10 15.61 14.81
N ARG A 15 -25.23 16.39 15.46
CA ARG A 15 -23.79 16.42 15.16
C ARG A 15 -23.08 15.12 15.53
N ILE A 16 -23.41 14.51 16.66
CA ILE A 16 -22.89 13.21 17.08
C ILE A 16 -23.36 12.11 16.11
N ALA A 17 -24.62 12.14 15.68
CA ALA A 17 -25.14 11.22 14.68
C ALA A 17 -24.45 11.39 13.32
N ALA A 18 -24.18 12.62 12.89
CA ALA A 18 -23.44 12.90 11.66
C ALA A 18 -21.98 12.41 11.73
N VAL A 19 -21.28 12.69 12.83
CA VAL A 19 -19.89 12.20 13.05
C VAL A 19 -19.86 10.68 13.20
N LYS A 20 -20.86 10.08 13.84
CA LYS A 20 -21.00 8.62 13.96
C LYS A 20 -21.34 7.98 12.62
N ALA A 21 -22.11 8.62 11.75
CA ALA A 21 -22.36 8.13 10.40
C ALA A 21 -21.10 8.24 9.52
N GLU A 22 -20.27 9.25 9.73
CA GLU A 22 -18.93 9.38 9.11
C GLU A 22 -17.97 8.29 9.61
N SER A 23 -18.03 7.91 10.89
CA SER A 23 -17.16 6.88 11.50
C SER A 23 -17.67 5.43 11.37
N VAL A 24 -18.97 5.24 11.11
CA VAL A 24 -19.60 3.93 10.84
C VAL A 24 -19.62 3.61 9.35
N ARG A 25 -19.41 4.60 8.47
CA ARG A 25 -18.88 4.30 7.14
C ARG A 25 -17.56 3.55 7.40
N PRO A 26 -17.41 2.29 6.96
CA PRO A 26 -16.14 1.61 7.11
C PRO A 26 -15.08 2.55 6.54
N SER A 27 -14.18 3.01 7.39
CA SER A 27 -13.12 3.92 7.03
C SER A 27 -12.35 3.20 5.95
N THR A 28 -12.66 3.51 4.69
CA THR A 28 -11.92 2.97 3.56
C THR A 28 -10.44 3.28 3.70
N ALA A 29 -10.04 4.26 4.54
CA ALA A 29 -8.66 4.49 4.94
C ALA A 29 -8.00 3.30 5.65
N ASP A 30 -8.65 2.64 6.63
CA ASP A 30 -8.06 1.53 7.38
C ASP A 30 -8.03 0.25 6.54
N SER A 31 -9.12 -0.06 5.82
CA SER A 31 -9.12 -1.18 4.86
C SER A 31 -8.21 -0.95 3.65
N LYS A 32 -7.99 0.31 3.21
CA LYS A 32 -7.01 0.65 2.15
C LYS A 32 -5.58 0.62 2.69
N ALA A 33 -5.33 0.91 3.96
CA ALA A 33 -4.00 0.83 4.56
C ALA A 33 -3.53 -0.63 4.65
N GLU A 34 -4.40 -1.52 5.14
CA GLU A 34 -4.12 -2.96 5.18
C GLU A 34 -3.97 -3.56 3.76
N GLY A 35 -4.85 -3.18 2.83
CA GLY A 35 -4.78 -3.63 1.44
C GLY A 35 -3.56 -3.10 0.66
N ARG A 36 -3.07 -1.90 0.99
CA ARG A 36 -1.86 -1.32 0.36
C ARG A 36 -0.60 -2.09 0.73
N GLY A 37 -0.44 -2.48 1.99
CA GLY A 37 0.73 -3.26 2.43
C GLY A 37 0.85 -4.59 1.67
N TRP A 38 -0.28 -5.31 1.53
CA TRP A 38 -0.34 -6.56 0.78
C TRP A 38 -0.06 -6.36 -0.73
N ALA A 39 -0.62 -5.30 -1.33
CA ALA A 39 -0.37 -4.99 -2.75
C ALA A 39 1.11 -4.70 -3.04
N ILE A 40 1.81 -3.98 -2.15
CA ILE A 40 3.24 -3.70 -2.29
C ILE A 40 4.05 -5.01 -2.23
N GLY A 41 3.73 -5.90 -1.28
CA GLY A 41 4.37 -7.21 -1.19
C GLY A 41 4.11 -8.09 -2.42
N ALA A 42 2.87 -8.09 -2.92
CA ALA A 42 2.50 -8.83 -4.13
C ALA A 42 3.22 -8.29 -5.37
N GLU A 43 3.29 -6.97 -5.56
CA GLU A 43 4.05 -6.35 -6.67
C GLU A 43 5.53 -6.75 -6.63
N PHE A 44 6.14 -6.79 -5.44
CA PHE A 44 7.53 -7.20 -5.26
C PHE A 44 7.75 -8.66 -5.69
N VAL A 45 6.90 -9.58 -5.21
CA VAL A 45 7.00 -11.01 -5.54
C VAL A 45 6.77 -11.24 -7.04
N VAL A 46 5.75 -10.61 -7.64
CA VAL A 46 5.49 -10.70 -9.08
C VAL A 46 6.68 -10.20 -9.89
N THR A 47 7.29 -9.09 -9.50
CA THR A 47 8.48 -8.54 -10.18
C THR A 47 9.64 -9.53 -10.16
N ILE A 48 9.94 -10.13 -9.00
CA ILE A 48 11.01 -11.14 -8.88
C ILE A 48 10.71 -12.37 -9.72
N LEU A 49 9.47 -12.88 -9.69
CA LEU A 49 9.08 -14.06 -10.46
C LEU A 49 9.22 -13.81 -11.97
N VAL A 50 8.71 -12.68 -12.47
CA VAL A 50 8.81 -12.32 -13.89
C VAL A 50 10.27 -12.21 -14.32
N THR A 51 11.08 -11.51 -13.54
CA THR A 51 12.50 -11.28 -13.85
C THR A 51 13.32 -12.59 -13.81
N THR A 52 13.05 -13.46 -12.83
CA THR A 52 13.68 -14.78 -12.70
C THR A 52 13.25 -15.71 -13.84
N PHE A 53 11.97 -15.71 -14.20
CA PHE A 53 11.46 -16.52 -15.32
C PHE A 53 12.11 -16.11 -16.65
N ILE A 54 12.26 -14.80 -16.90
CA ILE A 54 12.98 -14.29 -18.07
C ILE A 54 14.44 -14.76 -18.05
N GLY A 55 15.14 -14.64 -16.91
CA GLY A 55 16.52 -15.11 -16.77
C GLY A 55 16.67 -16.61 -17.06
N TYR A 56 15.72 -17.43 -16.59
CA TYR A 56 15.70 -18.88 -16.83
C TYR A 56 15.52 -19.23 -18.32
N LEU A 57 14.62 -18.55 -19.02
CA LEU A 57 14.42 -18.77 -20.46
C LEU A 57 15.69 -18.44 -21.24
N ILE A 58 16.35 -17.33 -20.91
CA ILE A 58 17.59 -16.90 -21.59
C ILE A 58 18.72 -17.90 -21.34
N ASP A 59 18.93 -18.35 -20.09
CA ASP A 59 19.94 -19.37 -19.79
C ASP A 59 19.69 -20.68 -20.55
N GLY A 60 18.42 -21.05 -20.77
CA GLY A 60 18.03 -22.21 -21.57
C GLY A 60 18.40 -22.09 -23.05
N TYR A 61 18.25 -20.91 -23.65
CA TYR A 61 18.60 -20.67 -25.06
C TYR A 61 20.11 -20.57 -25.30
N PHE A 62 20.85 -19.98 -24.36
CA PHE A 62 22.29 -19.71 -24.53
C PHE A 62 23.19 -20.83 -24.01
N GLN A 63 22.64 -21.89 -23.39
CA GLN A 63 23.39 -22.91 -22.63
C GLN A 63 24.41 -22.30 -21.65
N THR A 64 24.20 -21.04 -21.28
CA THR A 64 25.04 -20.36 -20.31
C THR A 64 24.75 -21.01 -18.97
N ARG A 65 25.81 -21.52 -18.33
CA ARG A 65 25.81 -21.77 -16.87
C ARG A 65 25.20 -20.55 -16.17
N PRO A 66 24.56 -20.67 -14.99
CA PRO A 66 23.43 -19.84 -14.51
C PRO A 66 23.80 -18.38 -14.16
N TRP A 67 24.57 -17.73 -15.02
CA TRP A 67 25.13 -16.40 -14.89
C TRP A 67 24.08 -15.36 -15.27
N VAL A 68 23.25 -15.62 -16.28
CA VAL A 68 22.16 -14.70 -16.66
C VAL A 68 21.11 -14.70 -15.56
N MET A 69 20.72 -15.87 -15.03
CA MET A 69 19.88 -15.98 -13.84
C MET A 69 20.39 -15.17 -12.65
N ILE A 70 21.70 -15.26 -12.33
CA ILE A 70 22.28 -14.48 -11.21
C ILE A 70 22.18 -12.97 -11.46
N ILE A 71 22.49 -12.50 -12.68
CA ILE A 71 22.40 -11.08 -13.03
C ILE A 71 20.95 -10.59 -12.93
N PHE A 72 20.00 -11.34 -13.50
CA PHE A 72 18.57 -10.99 -13.46
C PHE A 72 18.00 -11.06 -12.04
N LEU A 73 18.44 -11.98 -11.20
CA LEU A 73 18.05 -12.05 -9.79
C LEU A 73 18.51 -10.80 -9.03
N LEU A 74 19.77 -10.40 -9.21
CA LEU A 74 20.30 -9.18 -8.59
C LEU A 74 19.59 -7.93 -9.11
N LEU A 75 19.29 -7.88 -10.41
CA LEU A 75 18.56 -6.78 -11.02
C LEU A 75 17.12 -6.68 -10.49
N GLY A 76 16.41 -7.82 -10.41
CA GLY A 76 15.07 -7.91 -9.84
C GLY A 76 15.03 -7.54 -8.36
N PHE A 77 16.03 -7.97 -7.59
CA PHE A 77 16.19 -7.60 -6.18
C PHE A 77 16.43 -6.08 -6.01
N ALA A 78 17.33 -5.49 -6.82
CA ALA A 78 17.61 -4.07 -6.79
C ALA A 78 16.38 -3.23 -7.21
N ALA A 79 15.67 -3.64 -8.26
CA ALA A 79 14.44 -3.00 -8.72
C ALA A 79 13.32 -3.08 -7.67
N GLY A 80 13.12 -4.25 -7.09
CA GLY A 80 12.13 -4.47 -6.02
C GLY A 80 12.43 -3.64 -4.77
N THR A 81 13.70 -3.59 -4.35
CA THR A 81 14.13 -2.79 -3.19
C THR A 81 13.95 -1.30 -3.46
N ARG A 82 14.27 -0.81 -4.67
CA ARG A 82 14.01 0.59 -5.07
C ARG A 82 12.52 0.93 -5.04
N ARG A 83 11.64 0.04 -5.52
CA ARG A 83 10.18 0.23 -5.46
C ARG A 83 9.70 0.35 -4.01
N ALA A 84 10.17 -0.55 -3.14
CA ALA A 84 9.83 -0.52 -1.71
C ALA A 84 10.29 0.78 -1.02
N MET A 85 11.52 1.23 -1.29
CA MET A 85 12.05 2.49 -0.77
C MET A 85 11.33 3.74 -1.31
N GLN A 86 10.84 3.71 -2.55
CA GLN A 86 10.09 4.82 -3.10
C GLN A 86 8.70 4.94 -2.47
N THR A 87 8.11 3.81 -2.07
CA THR A 87 6.86 3.79 -1.32
C THR A 87 7.05 4.30 0.10
N SER A 88 8.14 3.94 0.79
CA SER A 88 8.39 4.46 2.15
C SER A 88 8.62 5.98 2.17
N LYS A 89 9.28 6.53 1.16
CA LYS A 89 9.47 7.99 1.01
C LYS A 89 8.16 8.77 0.84
N GLN A 90 7.08 8.13 0.40
CA GLN A 90 5.75 8.77 0.34
C GLN A 90 5.07 8.87 1.71
N PHE A 91 5.52 8.09 2.70
CA PHE A 91 5.03 8.17 4.08
C PHE A 91 5.85 9.15 4.94
N ASP A 92 7.12 9.39 4.60
CA ASP A 92 7.99 10.35 5.28
C ASP A 92 7.83 11.79 4.74
N ALA A 93 7.16 11.96 3.58
CA ALA A 93 6.89 13.24 2.94
C ALA A 93 5.53 13.86 3.33
N ASP A 94 4.93 13.47 4.46
CA ASP A 94 3.93 14.29 5.14
C ASP A 94 4.56 14.98 6.37
N PRO A 95 5.44 15.99 6.18
CA PRO A 95 5.62 16.99 7.21
C PRO A 95 4.35 17.83 7.24
N LYS A 96 3.42 17.48 8.12
CA LYS A 96 2.41 18.43 8.60
C LYS A 96 2.64 18.67 10.08
N ASP A 97 3.08 19.90 10.35
CA ASP A 97 2.41 20.86 11.23
C ASP A 97 1.49 20.27 12.32
#